data_AF-A0A7K1T5E3-F1
#
_entry.id   AF-A0A7K1T5E3-F1
#
_cell.length_a   1.000
_cell.length_b   1.000
_cell.length_c   1.000
_cell.angle_alpha   90.00
_cell.angle_beta   90.00
_cell.angle_gamma   90.00
#
_symmetry.space_group_name_H-M   'P 1'
#
loop_
_entity.id
_entity.type
_entity.pdbx_description
1 polymer ?
#
loop_
_entity_poly.entity_id
_entity_poly.type
_entity_poly.pdbx_seq_one_letter_code
_entity_poly.pdbx_strand_id
1 'polypeptide(L)'
;MKKIAVTAAVFLLAAVCSVGAVMLVQPEALSVRPITETSPCPVVGCASGSCHGFDDVPEPDGVHEMTCPEASCASVECHGWETLGSRYHQASDASLNLWILMPVALVVALVGIVRKVGRS
;
A
#
# COMPACT_ATOMS: atom_id res chain seq x y z
N MET A 1 6.10 -28.88 -23.44
CA MET A 1 4.69 -29.27 -23.18
C MET A 1 4.51 -29.95 -21.82
N LYS A 2 4.95 -31.20 -21.61
CA LYS A 2 4.72 -31.95 -20.35
C LYS A 2 5.24 -31.26 -19.09
N LYS A 3 6.47 -30.69 -19.12
CA LYS A 3 7.03 -29.96 -17.98
C LYS A 3 6.22 -28.70 -17.64
N ILE A 4 5.83 -27.92 -18.66
CA ILE A 4 5.00 -26.72 -18.50
C ILE A 4 3.63 -27.07 -17.91
N ALA A 5 3.01 -28.15 -18.40
CA ALA A 5 1.73 -28.60 -17.87
C ALA A 5 1.82 -29.04 -16.39
N VAL A 6 2.89 -29.76 -16.03
CA VAL A 6 3.14 -30.14 -14.62
C VAL A 6 3.39 -28.91 -13.76
N THR A 7 4.21 -27.97 -14.21
CA THR A 7 4.46 -26.72 -13.49
C THR A 7 3.18 -25.90 -13.29
N ALA A 8 2.37 -25.75 -14.35
CA ALA A 8 1.09 -25.06 -14.26
C ALA A 8 0.13 -25.74 -13.28
N ALA A 9 0.06 -27.08 -13.28
CA ALA A 9 -0.77 -27.84 -12.36
C ALA A 9 -0.33 -27.65 -10.89
N VAL A 10 0.97 -27.62 -10.62
CA VAL A 10 1.51 -27.37 -9.27
C VAL A 10 1.19 -25.95 -8.81
N PHE A 11 1.34 -24.95 -9.67
CA PHE A 11 0.97 -23.56 -9.36
C PHE A 11 -0.53 -23.41 -9.09
N LEU A 12 -1.37 -24.06 -9.90
CA LEU A 12 -2.81 -24.09 -9.69
C LEU A 12 -3.19 -24.73 -8.36
N LEU A 13 -2.58 -25.87 -8.03
CA LEU A 13 -2.81 -26.55 -6.76
C LEU A 13 -2.41 -25.64 -5.58
N ALA A 14 -1.22 -25.03 -5.64
CA ALA A 14 -0.76 -24.11 -4.60
C ALA A 14 -1.69 -22.90 -4.44
N ALA A 15 -2.15 -22.31 -5.55
CA ALA A 15 -3.11 -21.21 -5.54
C ALA A 15 -4.43 -21.63 -4.89
N VAL A 16 -5.01 -22.76 -5.29
CA VAL A 16 -6.25 -23.30 -4.72
C VAL A 16 -6.10 -23.57 -3.23
N CYS A 17 -5.00 -24.19 -2.80
CA CYS A 17 -4.72 -24.44 -1.39
C CYS A 17 -4.61 -23.14 -0.58
N SER A 18 -3.89 -22.14 -1.09
CA SER A 18 -3.75 -20.84 -0.40
C SER A 18 -5.07 -20.09 -0.28
N VAL A 19 -5.86 -20.00 -1.35
CA VAL A 19 -7.17 -19.35 -1.35
C VAL A 19 -8.15 -20.11 -0.45
N GLY A 20 -8.14 -21.44 -0.52
CA GLY A 20 -8.98 -22.29 0.34
C GLY A 20 -8.64 -22.14 1.83
N ALA A 21 -7.36 -22.07 2.18
CA ALA A 21 -6.93 -21.83 3.56
C ALA A 21 -7.42 -20.46 4.08
N VAL A 22 -7.29 -19.40 3.28
CA VAL A 22 -7.77 -18.07 3.67
C VAL A 22 -9.31 -18.05 3.76
N MET A 23 -10.03 -18.73 2.86
CA MET A 23 -11.50 -18.85 2.97
C MET A 23 -11.96 -19.50 4.28
N LEU A 24 -11.21 -20.48 4.79
CA LEU A 24 -11.55 -21.20 6.02
C LEU A 24 -11.30 -20.36 7.28
N VAL A 25 -10.30 -19.46 7.25
CA VAL A 25 -9.89 -18.69 8.44
C VAL A 25 -10.44 -17.27 8.42
N GLN A 26 -10.49 -16.63 7.25
CA GLN A 26 -10.86 -15.24 7.05
C GLN A 26 -11.72 -15.09 5.77
N PRO A 27 -12.95 -15.63 5.75
CA PRO A 27 -13.80 -15.60 4.56
C PRO A 27 -14.04 -14.18 4.03
N GLU A 28 -14.11 -13.21 4.94
CA GLU A 28 -14.28 -11.79 4.59
C GLU A 28 -13.07 -11.19 3.86
N ALA A 29 -11.85 -11.71 4.06
CA ALA A 29 -10.63 -11.18 3.44
C ALA A 29 -10.57 -11.41 1.92
N LEU A 30 -11.35 -12.38 1.42
CA LEU A 30 -11.45 -12.69 -0.01
C LEU A 30 -12.68 -12.04 -0.67
N SER A 31 -13.48 -11.32 0.12
CA SER A 31 -14.58 -10.51 -0.39
C SER A 31 -14.08 -9.10 -0.71
N VAL A 32 -14.10 -8.74 -2.00
CA VAL A 32 -13.95 -7.33 -2.39
C VAL A 32 -15.28 -6.65 -2.10
N ARG A 33 -15.38 -5.99 -0.94
CA ARG A 33 -16.56 -5.21 -0.56
C ARG A 33 -16.28 -3.71 -0.73
N PRO A 34 -17.27 -2.91 -1.12
CA PRO A 34 -17.13 -1.47 -1.10
C PRO A 34 -16.83 -1.03 0.33
N ILE A 35 -15.84 -0.14 0.48
CA ILE A 35 -15.62 0.55 1.75
C ILE A 35 -16.80 1.51 1.93
N THR A 36 -17.57 1.31 2.98
CA THR A 36 -18.66 2.19 3.41
C THR A 36 -18.25 2.93 4.68
N GLU A 37 -19.03 3.93 5.05
CA GLU A 37 -18.84 4.71 6.29
C GLU A 37 -18.91 3.85 7.57
N THR A 38 -19.48 2.65 7.48
CA THR A 38 -19.58 1.69 8.59
C THR A 38 -18.52 0.59 8.52
N SER A 39 -17.60 0.63 7.55
CA SER A 39 -16.56 -0.38 7.40
C SER A 39 -15.47 -0.15 8.46
N PRO A 40 -15.07 -1.18 9.22
CA PRO A 40 -14.03 -1.02 10.21
C PRO A 40 -12.65 -0.85 9.55
N CYS A 41 -11.82 0.03 10.10
CA CYS A 41 -10.42 0.16 9.75
C CYS A 41 -9.69 -1.19 9.94
N PRO A 42 -8.94 -1.70 8.95
CA PRO A 42 -8.16 -2.93 9.13
C PRO A 42 -7.07 -2.82 10.19
N VAL A 43 -6.60 -1.59 10.47
CA VAL A 43 -5.50 -1.33 11.42
C VAL A 43 -6.01 -1.19 12.85
N VAL A 44 -7.08 -0.41 13.06
CA VAL A 44 -7.61 -0.08 14.40
C VAL A 44 -8.95 -0.75 14.72
N GLY A 45 -9.59 -1.43 13.77
CA GLY A 45 -10.82 -2.20 13.96
C GLY A 45 -12.10 -1.37 14.14
N CYS A 46 -12.00 -0.05 14.08
CA CYS A 46 -13.10 0.88 14.34
C CYS A 46 -13.72 1.42 13.06
N ALA A 47 -15.04 1.62 13.07
CA ALA A 47 -15.85 2.07 11.93
C ALA A 47 -16.32 3.53 12.04
N SER A 48 -15.74 4.33 12.93
CA SER A 48 -16.10 5.76 13.08
C SER A 48 -15.08 6.64 12.36
N GLY A 49 -15.54 7.81 11.90
CA GLY A 49 -14.66 8.84 11.37
C GLY A 49 -13.61 9.34 12.37
N SER A 50 -13.80 9.11 13.67
CA SER A 50 -12.79 9.40 14.71
C SER A 50 -11.60 8.44 14.66
N CYS A 51 -11.78 7.21 14.17
CA CYS A 51 -10.68 6.24 14.05
C CYS A 51 -9.89 6.37 12.74
N HIS A 52 -10.43 7.15 11.81
CA HIS A 52 -9.81 7.60 10.57
C HIS A 52 -9.66 9.13 10.55
N GLY A 53 -9.80 9.75 11.72
CA GLY A 53 -9.89 11.19 11.88
C GLY A 53 -8.54 11.79 11.55
N PHE A 54 -8.54 12.69 10.59
CA PHE A 54 -7.40 13.53 10.28
C PHE A 54 -7.07 14.53 11.39
N ASP A 55 -7.92 14.59 12.41
CA ASP A 55 -7.81 15.48 13.57
C ASP A 55 -6.76 14.99 14.60
N ASP A 56 -6.29 13.74 14.51
CA ASP A 56 -5.30 13.16 15.43
C ASP A 56 -3.85 13.30 14.92
N VAL A 57 -3.56 14.22 13.98
CA VAL A 57 -2.17 14.60 13.68
C VAL A 57 -1.58 15.15 14.97
N PRO A 58 -0.52 14.53 15.55
CA PRO A 58 0.04 15.02 16.80
C PRO A 58 0.49 16.47 16.64
N GLU A 59 0.06 17.35 17.54
CA GLU A 59 0.58 18.71 17.60
C GLU A 59 1.88 18.73 18.42
N PRO A 60 2.83 19.63 18.12
CA PRO A 60 3.99 19.81 18.96
C PRO A 60 3.55 20.32 20.35
N ASP A 61 3.76 19.49 21.37
CA ASP A 61 3.34 19.76 22.74
C ASP A 61 4.51 20.15 23.68
N GLY A 62 5.73 20.17 23.16
CA GLY A 62 6.96 20.48 23.91
C GLY A 62 7.35 19.42 24.97
N VAL A 63 6.58 18.34 25.11
CA VAL A 63 6.78 17.29 26.14
C VAL A 63 7.16 15.96 25.50
N HIS A 64 6.56 15.62 24.35
CA HIS A 64 6.84 14.42 23.58
C HIS A 64 7.72 14.68 22.35
N GLU A 65 8.48 15.78 22.34
CA GLU A 65 9.46 16.05 21.29
C GLU A 65 10.62 15.06 21.36
N MET A 66 10.73 14.21 20.34
CA MET A 66 11.85 13.29 20.20
C MET A 66 13.09 14.10 19.78
N THR A 67 14.31 13.72 20.18
CA THR A 67 15.52 14.36 19.63
C THR A 67 15.84 13.78 18.25
N CYS A 68 15.99 14.62 17.23
CA CYS A 68 16.42 14.20 15.91
C CYS A 68 17.85 13.64 15.99
N PRO A 69 18.09 12.34 15.66
CA PRO A 69 19.42 11.74 15.79
C PRO A 69 20.46 12.40 14.88
N GLU A 70 20.02 12.85 13.70
CA GLU A 70 20.88 13.42 12.66
C GLU A 70 21.30 14.86 12.99
N ALA A 71 20.38 15.65 13.57
CA ALA A 71 20.59 17.06 13.87
C ALA A 71 20.89 17.34 15.36
N SER A 72 20.77 16.34 16.23
CA SER A 72 20.87 16.45 17.69
C SER A 72 20.02 17.58 18.30
N CYS A 73 18.89 17.87 17.65
CA CYS A 73 17.98 18.95 18.01
C CYS A 73 16.65 18.37 18.47
N ALA A 74 15.99 19.04 19.41
CA ALA A 74 14.70 18.64 19.98
C ALA A 74 13.68 19.78 19.93
N SER A 75 13.84 20.74 18.99
CA SER A 75 12.87 21.81 18.75
C SER A 75 12.00 21.52 17.54
N VAL A 76 10.81 22.11 17.55
CA VAL A 76 9.84 22.03 16.44
C VAL A 76 10.41 22.43 15.08
N GLU A 77 11.39 23.35 15.07
CA GLU A 77 12.05 23.82 13.84
C GLU A 77 12.91 22.73 13.18
N CYS A 78 13.41 21.77 13.97
CA CYS A 78 14.24 20.68 13.48
C CYS A 78 13.44 19.45 13.06
N HIS A 79 12.21 19.28 13.55
CA HIS A 79 11.42 18.06 13.38
C HIS A 79 10.53 18.03 12.13
N GLY A 80 10.60 19.03 11.26
CA GLY A 80 9.84 19.05 10.02
C GLY A 80 8.32 18.93 10.25
N TRP A 81 7.82 19.44 11.38
CA TRP A 81 6.40 19.38 11.75
C TRP A 81 5.49 20.00 10.69
N GLU A 82 5.95 21.07 10.03
CA GLU A 82 5.22 21.64 8.89
C GLU A 82 5.06 20.64 7.75
N THR A 83 6.06 19.79 7.50
CA THR A 83 5.96 18.73 6.48
C THR A 83 5.00 17.64 6.93
N LEU A 84 5.02 17.25 8.21
CA LEU A 84 4.05 16.31 8.76
C LEU A 84 2.63 16.87 8.58
N GLY A 85 2.32 18.05 9.15
CA GLY A 85 0.98 18.63 9.07
C GLY A 85 0.49 18.94 7.65
N SER A 86 1.35 19.45 6.77
CA SER A 86 0.96 19.81 5.40
C SER A 86 0.84 18.61 4.44
N ARG A 87 1.61 17.54 4.67
CA ARG A 87 1.65 16.36 3.78
C ARG A 87 0.96 15.14 4.35
N TYR A 88 0.55 15.13 5.62
CA TYR A 88 -0.21 14.03 6.22
C TYR A 88 -1.47 13.69 5.42
N HIS A 89 -2.11 14.72 4.85
CA HIS A 89 -3.31 14.60 4.02
C HIS A 89 -3.05 14.35 2.54
N GLN A 90 -1.79 14.18 2.11
CA GLN A 90 -1.43 14.01 0.71
C GLN A 90 -0.66 12.71 0.49
N ALA A 91 -1.10 11.94 -0.51
CA ALA A 91 -0.29 10.85 -1.01
C ALA A 91 1.05 11.40 -1.51
N SER A 92 2.15 10.71 -1.20
CA SER A 92 3.46 11.11 -1.70
C SER A 92 3.49 11.07 -3.23
N ASP A 93 3.84 12.18 -3.88
CA ASP A 93 4.00 12.24 -5.33
C ASP A 93 4.98 11.18 -5.85
N ALA A 94 5.98 10.85 -5.03
CA ALA A 94 6.93 9.77 -5.33
C ALA A 94 6.28 8.39 -5.32
N SER A 95 5.38 8.10 -4.37
CA SER A 95 4.68 6.82 -4.32
C SER A 95 3.69 6.70 -5.49
N LEU A 96 3.01 7.78 -5.86
CA LEU A 96 2.12 7.82 -7.02
C LEU A 96 2.88 7.51 -8.32
N ASN A 97 4.04 8.16 -8.52
CA ASN A 97 4.88 7.93 -9.70
C ASN A 97 5.46 6.51 -9.74
N LEU A 98 5.88 5.96 -8.60
CA LEU A 98 6.50 4.63 -8.55
C LEU A 98 5.50 3.49 -8.68
N TRP A 99 4.31 3.60 -8.07
CA TRP A 99 3.33 2.52 -8.06
C TRP A 99 2.34 2.57 -9.21
N ILE A 100 2.07 3.74 -9.80
CA ILE A 100 1.12 3.87 -10.91
C ILE A 100 1.86 4.03 -12.24
N LEU A 101 2.78 5.01 -12.34
CA LEU A 101 3.37 5.34 -13.63
C LEU A 101 4.43 4.31 -14.09
N MET A 102 5.26 3.78 -13.17
CA MET A 102 6.32 2.84 -13.54
C MET A 102 5.77 1.51 -14.10
N PRO A 103 4.76 0.84 -13.49
CA PRO A 103 4.19 -0.37 -14.08
C PRO A 103 3.54 -0.12 -15.45
N VAL A 104 2.86 1.03 -15.63
CA VAL A 104 2.29 1.41 -16.93
C VAL A 104 3.38 1.57 -17.98
N ALA A 105 4.46 2.28 -17.65
CA ALA A 105 5.60 2.47 -18.55
C ALA A 105 6.25 1.12 -18.92
N LEU A 106 6.44 0.23 -17.95
CA LEU A 106 6.97 -1.11 -18.16
C LEU A 106 6.09 -1.92 -19.13
N VAL A 107 4.77 -1.93 -18.92
CA VAL A 107 3.82 -2.64 -19.79
C VAL A 107 3.86 -2.07 -21.21
N VAL A 108 3.85 -0.75 -21.37
CA VAL A 108 3.94 -0.09 -22.69
C VAL A 108 5.24 -0.47 -23.40
N ALA A 109 6.37 -0.46 -22.70
CA ALA A 109 7.67 -0.84 -23.27
C ALA A 109 7.70 -2.31 -23.71
N LEU A 110 7.23 -3.23 -22.87
CA LEU A 110 7.15 -4.66 -23.20
C LEU A 110 6.25 -4.93 -24.40
N VAL A 111 5.09 -4.28 -24.46
CA VAL A 111 4.18 -4.37 -25.62
C VAL A 111 4.84 -3.85 -26.89
N GLY A 112 5.58 -2.73 -26.80
CA GLY A 112 6.35 -2.19 -27.91
C GLY A 112 7.40 -3.17 -28.44
N ILE A 113 8.17 -3.79 -27.53
CA ILE A 113 9.19 -4.80 -27.86
C ILE A 113 8.56 -6.01 -28.54
N VAL A 114 7.50 -6.59 -27.96
CA VAL A 114 6.80 -7.75 -28.52
C VAL A 114 6.26 -7.44 -29.92
N ARG A 115 5.67 -6.26 -30.12
CA ARG A 115 5.17 -5.84 -31.43
C ARG A 115 6.27 -5.61 -32.46
N LYS A 116 7.43 -5.10 -32.04
CA LYS A 116 8.59 -4.88 -32.92
C LYS A 116 9.23 -6.20 -33.34
N VAL A 117 9.44 -7.12 -32.40
CA VAL A 117 10.07 -8.42 -32.64
C VAL A 117 9.13 -9.36 -33.40
N GLY A 118 7.82 -9.37 -33.10
CA GLY A 118 6.85 -10.23 -33.80
C GLY A 118 6.45 -9.77 -35.21
N ARG A 119 6.86 -8.56 -35.63
CA ARG A 119 6.69 -8.05 -37.01
C ARG A 119 7.96 -8.19 -37.86
N SER A 120 9.03 -8.77 -37.29
CA SER A 120 10.30 -9.05 -37.98
C SER A 120 10.43 -10.54 -38.26
#